data_AF-H5TD98-F1
#
_entry.id   AF-H5TD98-F1
#
_cell.length_a   1.000
_cell.length_b   1.000
_cell.length_c   1.000
_cell.angle_alpha   90.00
_cell.angle_beta   90.00
_cell.angle_gamma   90.00
#
_symmetry.space_group_name_H-M   'P 1'
#
loop_
_entity.id
_entity.type
_entity.pdbx_description
1 polymer ?
#
loop_
_entity_poly.entity_id
_entity_poly.type
_entity_poly.pdbx_seq_one_letter_code
_entity_poly.pdbx_strand_id
1 'polypeptide(L)'
;MSAIRILRKTEVIKVTGLSNTTIFERARNGAFPPVISLGGRAVGYIAHEVNALLLAYSANYTDEEIKQLIKLMLEQRKQNASAFMTSLTSNDGGA
;
A
#
# COMPACT_ATOMS: atom_id res chain seq x y z
N MET A 1 -6.83 -3.39 -14.32
CA MET A 1 -5.49 -2.76 -14.20
C MET A 1 -5.64 -1.47 -13.43
N SER A 2 -5.32 -1.47 -12.14
CA SER A 2 -5.44 -0.26 -11.32
C SER A 2 -4.13 0.50 -11.37
N ALA A 3 -4.15 1.70 -11.94
CA ALA A 3 -2.98 2.58 -12.03
C ALA A 3 -2.33 2.77 -10.65
N ILE A 4 -1.01 2.65 -10.58
CA ILE A 4 -0.24 2.85 -9.34
C ILE A 4 -0.16 4.35 -9.08
N ARG A 5 -1.13 4.87 -8.32
CA ARG A 5 -1.11 6.26 -7.84
C ARG A 5 -0.54 6.30 -6.43
N ILE A 6 0.46 7.16 -6.21
CA ILE A 6 1.11 7.29 -4.92
C ILE A 6 0.59 8.56 -4.24
N LEU A 7 0.07 8.43 -3.02
CA LEU A 7 -0.25 9.56 -2.15
C LEU A 7 0.92 9.88 -1.23
N ARG A 8 1.20 11.17 -1.09
CA ARG A 8 2.05 11.68 -0.01
C ARG A 8 1.28 11.69 1.30
N LYS A 9 2.03 11.78 2.40
CA LYS A 9 1.51 11.92 3.76
C LYS A 9 0.36 12.92 3.90
N THR A 10 0.52 14.14 3.35
CA THR A 10 -0.50 15.19 3.40
C THR A 10 -1.80 14.78 2.72
N GLU A 11 -1.72 14.07 1.60
CA GLU A 11 -2.90 13.61 0.87
C GLU A 11 -3.60 12.46 1.60
N VAL A 12 -2.84 11.54 2.21
CA VAL A 12 -3.42 10.47 3.03
C VAL A 12 -4.18 11.05 4.22
N ILE A 13 -3.67 12.10 4.87
CA ILE A 13 -4.38 12.80 5.95
C ILE A 13 -5.70 13.37 5.45
N LYS A 14 -5.73 14.01 4.27
CA LYS A 14 -6.96 14.54 3.68
C LYS A 14 -7.96 13.44 3.32
N VAL A 15 -7.48 12.33 2.74
CA VAL A 15 -8.34 11.23 2.26
C VAL A 15 -8.90 10.42 3.42
N THR A 16 -8.09 10.15 4.44
CA THR A 16 -8.53 9.35 5.60
C THR A 16 -9.22 10.17 6.69
N GLY A 17 -9.03 11.49 6.70
CA GLY A 17 -9.48 12.36 7.78
C GLY A 17 -8.74 12.13 9.11
N LEU A 18 -7.69 11.30 9.12
CA LEU A 18 -6.95 10.93 10.32
C LEU A 18 -5.74 11.83 10.52
N SER A 19 -5.47 12.14 11.79
CA SER A 19 -4.24 12.84 12.18
C SER A 19 -3.00 12.01 11.86
N ASN A 20 -1.90 12.70 11.57
CA ASN A 20 -0.63 12.06 11.26
C ASN A 20 -0.19 11.06 12.36
N THR A 21 -0.34 11.43 13.62
CA THR A 21 -0.03 10.58 14.77
C THR A 21 -0.84 9.29 14.75
N THR A 22 -2.15 9.38 14.50
CA THR A 22 -3.05 8.23 14.37
C THR A 22 -2.66 7.31 13.22
N ILE A 23 -2.24 7.87 12.07
CA ILE A 23 -1.77 7.07 10.93
C ILE A 23 -0.51 6.28 11.30
N PHE A 24 0.46 6.92 11.96
CA PHE A 24 1.68 6.25 12.41
C PHE A 24 1.40 5.18 13.48
N GLU A 25 0.49 5.46 14.40
CA GLU A 25 0.10 4.52 15.44
C GLU A 25 -0.64 3.31 14.86
N ARG A 26 -1.57 3.53 13.92
CA ARG A 26 -2.25 2.45 13.19
C ARG A 26 -1.27 1.63 12.35
N ALA A 27 -0.30 2.28 11.70
CA ALA A 27 0.76 1.58 10.98
C ALA A 27 1.60 0.70 11.91
N ARG A 28 1.94 1.20 13.11
CA ARG A 28 2.65 0.41 14.13
C ARG A 28 1.80 -0.77 14.63
N ASN A 29 0.49 -0.59 14.78
CA ASN A 29 -0.45 -1.64 15.18
C ASN A 29 -0.80 -2.61 14.04
N GLY A 30 -0.30 -2.39 12.82
CA GLY A 30 -0.61 -3.21 11.64
C GLY A 30 -1.97 -2.94 11.01
N ALA A 31 -2.72 -1.95 11.50
CA ALA A 31 -4.03 -1.54 10.97
C ALA A 31 -3.92 -0.49 9.84
N PHE A 32 -2.73 -0.31 9.26
CA PHE A 32 -2.51 0.60 8.14
C PHE A 32 -1.41 0.05 7.21
N PRO A 33 -1.52 0.22 5.87
CA PRO A 33 -0.49 -0.24 4.95
C PRO A 33 0.87 0.43 5.21
N PRO A 34 1.98 -0.31 5.06
CA PRO A 34 3.31 0.23 5.26
C PRO A 34 3.63 1.31 4.21
N VAL A 35 4.41 2.31 4.63
CA VAL A 35 4.90 3.35 3.72
C VAL A 35 5.79 2.76 2.64
N ILE A 36 5.63 3.28 1.43
CA ILE A 36 6.53 3.02 0.31
C ILE A 36 7.59 4.10 0.25
N SER A 37 8.85 3.70 0.29
CA SER A 37 9.98 4.59 0.06
C SER A 37 10.14 4.80 -1.44
N LEU A 38 9.93 6.03 -1.91
CA LEU A 38 10.07 6.42 -3.32
C LEU A 38 11.51 6.84 -3.68
N GLY A 39 12.45 6.68 -2.74
CA GLY A 39 13.82 7.15 -2.86
C GLY A 39 14.10 8.41 -2.01
N GLY A 40 15.31 8.50 -1.48
CA GLY A 40 15.72 9.60 -0.58
C GLY A 40 14.90 9.66 0.71
N ARG A 41 14.51 10.87 1.12
CA ARG A 41 13.65 11.13 2.32
C ARG A 41 12.15 11.07 2.00
N ALA A 42 11.78 10.60 0.82
CA ALA A 42 10.44 10.73 0.30
C ALA A 42 9.63 9.44 0.52
N VAL A 43 8.63 9.51 1.41
CA VAL A 43 7.68 8.40 1.67
C VAL A 43 6.32 8.64 0.97
N GLY A 44 5.59 7.56 0.71
CA GLY A 44 4.25 7.59 0.16
C GLY A 44 3.43 6.36 0.52
N TYR A 45 2.17 6.35 0.10
CA TYR A 45 1.23 5.24 0.25
C TYR A 45 0.54 4.99 -1.09
N ILE A 46 0.11 3.77 -1.38
CA ILE A 46 -0.60 3.52 -2.63
C ILE A 46 -2.08 3.86 -2.46
N ALA A 47 -2.63 4.61 -3.42
CA ALA A 47 -3.99 5.12 -3.36
C ALA A 47 -5.05 4.04 -3.28
N HIS A 48 -4.86 2.96 -4.02
CA HIS A 48 -5.82 1.86 -3.99
C HIS A 48 -5.84 1.16 -2.61
N GLU A 49 -4.70 1.03 -1.92
CA GLU A 49 -4.63 0.42 -0.58
C GLU A 49 -5.35 1.28 0.44
N VAL A 50 -5.10 2.59 0.43
CA VAL A 50 -5.76 3.54 1.34
C VAL A 50 -7.28 3.54 1.11
N ASN A 51 -7.72 3.50 -0.15
CA ASN A 51 -9.14 3.50 -0.47
C ASN A 51 -9.82 2.18 -0.09
N ALA A 52 -9.15 1.03 -0.30
CA ALA A 52 -9.65 -0.27 0.13
C ALA A 52 -9.80 -0.34 1.66
N LEU A 53 -8.86 0.26 2.40
CA LEU A 53 -8.93 0.34 3.85
C LEU A 53 -10.11 1.21 4.33
N LEU A 54 -10.37 2.33 3.65
CA LEU A 54 -11.55 3.17 3.92
C LEU A 54 -12.86 2.42 3.65
N LEU A 55 -12.93 1.64 2.57
CA LEU A 55 -14.07 0.77 2.27
C LEU A 55 -14.25 -0.30 3.36
N ALA A 56 -13.16 -0.90 3.85
CA ALA A 56 -13.21 -1.85 4.94
C ALA A 56 -13.70 -1.20 6.25
N TYR A 57 -13.27 0.03 6.56
CA TYR A 57 -13.83 0.76 7.69
C TYR A 57 -15.33 1.05 7.50
N SER A 58 -15.75 1.44 6.29
CA SER A 58 -17.16 1.70 5.99
C SER A 58 -18.03 0.45 6.08
N ALA A 59 -17.46 -0.73 5.84
CA ALA A 59 -18.15 -2.01 5.95
C ALA A 59 -18.00 -2.65 7.34
N ASN A 60 -17.47 -1.91 8.31
CA ASN A 60 -17.38 -2.30 9.72
C ASN A 60 -16.55 -3.59 9.96
N TYR A 61 -15.53 -3.81 9.13
CA TYR A 61 -14.58 -4.90 9.31
C TYR A 61 -13.77 -4.72 10.61
N THR A 62 -13.40 -5.85 11.20
CA THR A 62 -12.58 -5.87 12.43
C THR A 62 -11.12 -5.51 12.15
N ASP A 63 -10.39 -5.06 13.18
CA ASP A 63 -8.95 -4.76 13.07
C ASP A 63 -8.14 -5.97 12.56
N GLU A 64 -8.58 -7.19 12.88
CA GLU A 64 -7.96 -8.43 12.44
C GLU A 64 -8.14 -8.66 10.93
N GLU A 65 -9.34 -8.47 10.42
CA GLU A 65 -9.64 -8.58 8.99
C GLU A 65 -8.92 -7.50 8.19
N ILE A 66 -8.83 -6.28 8.72
CA ILE A 66 -8.07 -5.19 8.10
C ILE A 66 -6.58 -5.55 8.01
N LYS A 67 -6.00 -6.12 9.06
CA LYS A 67 -4.62 -6.62 9.05
C LYS A 67 -4.42 -7.72 8.00
N GLN A 68 -5.37 -8.65 7.89
CA GLN A 68 -5.32 -9.71 6.88
C GLN A 68 -5.43 -9.15 5.47
N LEU A 69 -6.33 -8.20 5.22
CA LEU A 69 -6.47 -7.52 3.94
C LEU A 69 -5.16 -6.84 3.54
N ILE A 70 -4.56 -6.06 4.45
CA ILE A 70 -3.26 -5.41 4.21
C ILE A 70 -2.19 -6.44 3.87
N LYS A 71 -2.12 -7.55 4.61
CA LYS A 71 -1.15 -8.62 4.36
C LYS A 71 -1.31 -9.20 2.95
N LEU A 72 -2.54 -9.48 2.53
CA LEU A 72 -2.86 -9.98 1.19
C LEU A 72 -2.45 -8.97 0.10
N MET A 73 -2.73 -7.68 0.30
CA MET A 73 -2.34 -6.61 -0.64
C MET A 73 -0.82 -6.49 -0.79
N LEU A 74 -0.08 -6.60 0.32
CA LEU A 74 1.39 -6.58 0.30
C LEU A 74 1.98 -7.80 -0.41
N GLU A 75 1.39 -8.96 -0.21
CA GLU A 75 1.77 -10.18 -0.91
C GLU A 75 1.55 -10.03 -2.42
N GLN A 76 0.38 -9.50 -2.80
CA GLN A 76 0.03 -9.23 -4.19
C GLN A 76 1.02 -8.24 -4.83
N ARG A 77 1.46 -7.21 -4.09
CA ARG A 77 2.50 -6.29 -4.55
C ARG A 77 3.84 -6.99 -4.81
N LYS A 78 4.26 -7.90 -3.92
CA LYS A 78 5.50 -8.67 -4.11
C LYS A 78 5.41 -9.55 -5.34
N GLN A 79 4.29 -10.25 -5.53
CA GLN A 79 4.05 -11.11 -6.68
C GLN A 79 4.04 -10.32 -7.99
N ASN A 80 3.37 -9.16 -8.02
CA ASN A 80 3.36 -8.29 -9.20
C ASN A 80 4.78 -7.76 -9.51
N ALA A 81 5.56 -7.40 -8.49
CA ALA A 81 6.93 -6.94 -8.68
C ALA A 81 7.84 -8.07 -9.20
N SER A 82 7.78 -9.27 -8.59
CA SER A 82 8.58 -10.41 -9.03
C SER A 82 8.20 -10.88 -10.43
N ALA A 83 6.91 -10.93 -10.76
CA ALA A 83 6.45 -11.29 -12.09
C ALA A 83 6.97 -10.29 -13.14
N PHE A 84 6.93 -8.98 -12.83
CA PHE A 84 7.49 -7.95 -13.68
C PHE A 84 9.01 -8.09 -13.82
N MET A 85 9.74 -8.30 -12.72
CA MET A 85 11.20 -8.49 -12.74
C MET A 85 11.62 -9.74 -13.52
N THR A 86 10.94 -10.87 -13.35
CA THR A 86 11.19 -12.11 -14.10
C THR A 86 11.00 -11.90 -15.61
N SER A 87 9.98 -11.14 -16.02
CA SER A 87 9.75 -10.84 -17.43
C SER A 87 10.85 -9.94 -18.04
N LEU A 88 11.52 -9.11 -17.24
CA LEU A 88 12.62 -8.24 -17.69
C LEU A 88 13.95 -9.00 -17.81
N THR A 89 14.23 -9.94 -16.90
CA THR A 89 15.47 -10.73 -16.91
C THR A 89 15.47 -11.82 -17.98
N SER A 90 14.29 -12.23 -18.50
CA SER A 90 14.19 -13.33 -19.48
C SER A 90 14.38 -12.89 -20.95
N ASN A 91 14.72 -11.62 -21.22
CA ASN A 91 14.91 -11.12 -22.60
C ASN A 91 16.40 -10.95 -23.01
N ASP A 92 17.37 -11.37 -22.19
CA ASP A 92 18.78 -11.37 -22.62
C ASP A 92 19.20 -12.77 -23.06
N GLY A 93 18.86 -13.09 -24.31
CA GLY A 93 19.12 -14.37 -24.93
C GLY A 93 18.92 -14.33 -26.43
N GLY A 94 19.73 -13.53 -27.14
CA GLY A 94 19.93 -13.71 -28.58
C GLY A 94 20.09 -12.43 -29.40
N ALA A 95 21.34 -11.97 -29.57
CA ALA A 95 22.01 -11.80 -30.86
C ALA A 95 23.40 -11.18 -30.65
#